data_AF-A0A7W7MFS2-F1
#
_entry.id   AF-A0A7W7MFS2-F1
#
_cell.length_a   1.000
_cell.length_b   1.000
_cell.length_c   1.000
_cell.angle_alpha   90.00
_cell.angle_beta   90.00
_cell.angle_gamma   90.00
#
_symmetry.space_group_name_H-M   'P 1'
#
loop_
_entity.id
_entity.type
_entity.pdbx_description
1 polymer ?
#
loop_
_entity_poly.entity_id
_entity_poly.type
_entity_poly.pdbx_seq_one_letter_code
_entity_poly.pdbx_strand_id
1 'polypeptide(L)'
;MPDFATSIERLLTQVHHWDEPRWRATATTGTRSQLVRDLVQRLADLSAEAESRPTRRVPHIHDLVLRDQLRVLADDLLAAAPSADLLVRATTAVDETRRAL
;
A
#
# COMPACT_ATOMS: atom_id res chain seq x y z
N MET A 1 -10.04 -0.03 15.71
CA MET A 1 -9.54 -0.15 14.32
C MET A 1 -8.87 -1.50 14.17
N PRO A 2 -8.96 -2.17 13.01
CA PRO A 2 -8.12 -3.34 12.74
C PRO A 2 -6.64 -2.98 12.87
N ASP A 3 -5.79 -3.96 13.20
CA ASP A 3 -4.34 -3.78 13.10
C ASP A 3 -3.90 -3.73 11.63
N PHE A 4 -2.66 -3.28 11.40
CA PHE A 4 -2.12 -3.07 10.06
C PHE A 4 -2.19 -4.34 9.19
N ALA A 5 -1.87 -5.51 9.76
CA ALA A 5 -1.91 -6.79 9.07
C ALA A 5 -3.33 -7.12 8.57
N THR A 6 -4.33 -6.94 9.42
CA THR A 6 -5.74 -7.15 9.05
C THR A 6 -6.18 -6.17 7.95
N SER A 7 -5.77 -4.90 8.03
CA SER A 7 -6.11 -3.91 7.00
C SER A 7 -5.46 -4.22 5.65
N ILE A 8 -4.19 -4.63 5.62
CA ILE A 8 -3.51 -4.97 4.36
C ILE A 8 -4.11 -6.22 3.72
N GLU A 9 -4.44 -7.26 4.50
CA GLU A 9 -5.09 -8.47 3.99
C GLU A 9 -6.44 -8.19 3.32
N ARG A 10 -7.24 -7.29 3.91
CA ARG A 10 -8.51 -6.85 3.32
C ARG A 10 -8.32 -6.15 1.98
N LEU A 11 -7.32 -5.27 1.88
CA LEU A 11 -6.99 -4.61 0.62
C LEU A 11 -6.49 -5.62 -0.42
N LEU A 12 -5.56 -6.50 -0.06
CA LEU A 12 -5.02 -7.54 -0.94
C LEU A 12 -6.11 -8.48 -1.47
N THR A 13 -7.12 -8.77 -0.65
CA THR A 13 -8.30 -9.54 -1.05
C THR A 13 -9.17 -8.75 -2.03
N GLN A 14 -9.44 -7.48 -1.78
CA GLN A 14 -10.25 -6.62 -2.65
C GLN A 14 -9.66 -6.48 -4.07
N VAL A 15 -8.34 -6.44 -4.19
CA VAL A 15 -7.63 -6.26 -5.47
C VAL A 15 -7.14 -7.57 -6.09
N HIS A 16 -7.42 -8.73 -5.48
CA HIS A 16 -6.83 -10.01 -5.88
C HIS A 16 -7.06 -10.39 -7.34
N HIS A 17 -8.25 -10.10 -7.87
CA HIS A 17 -8.69 -10.50 -9.21
C HIS A 17 -8.75 -9.32 -10.19
N TRP A 18 -8.02 -8.24 -9.92
CA TRP A 18 -8.06 -7.07 -10.79
C TRP A 18 -7.15 -7.26 -12.00
N ASP A 19 -7.77 -7.12 -13.18
CA ASP A 19 -7.14 -7.06 -14.49
C ASP A 19 -6.90 -5.61 -14.92
N GLU A 20 -6.28 -5.41 -16.09
CA GLU A 20 -5.92 -4.07 -16.57
C GLU A 20 -7.10 -3.08 -16.66
N PRO A 21 -8.28 -3.45 -17.19
CA PRO A 21 -9.43 -2.55 -17.20
C PRO A 21 -9.85 -2.12 -15.79
N ARG A 22 -9.81 -3.05 -14.82
CA ARG A 22 -10.20 -2.75 -13.45
C ARG A 22 -9.19 -1.83 -12.74
N TRP A 23 -7.90 -1.97 -13.05
CA TRP A 23 -6.85 -1.05 -12.59
C TRP A 23 -6.95 0.35 -13.20
N ARG A 24 -7.32 0.45 -14.47
CA ARG A 24 -7.47 1.73 -15.19
C ARG A 24 -8.79 2.45 -14.87
N ALA A 25 -9.75 1.77 -14.25
CA ALA A 25 -11.02 2.38 -13.88
C ALA A 25 -10.83 3.56 -12.91
N THR A 26 -11.71 4.54 -13.04
CA THR A 26 -11.74 5.74 -12.21
C THR A 26 -11.98 5.39 -10.74
N ALA A 27 -11.27 6.08 -9.85
CA ALA A 27 -11.46 6.01 -8.41
C ALA A 27 -11.93 7.37 -7.88
N THR A 28 -12.02 7.55 -6.55
CA THR A 28 -12.38 8.86 -5.96
C THR A 28 -11.52 10.00 -6.49
N THR A 29 -10.22 9.74 -6.69
CA THR A 29 -9.29 10.64 -7.39
C THR A 29 -8.42 9.83 -8.35
N GLY A 30 -8.36 10.27 -9.61
CA GLY A 30 -7.57 9.59 -10.64
C GLY A 30 -8.06 8.17 -10.95
N THR A 31 -7.12 7.26 -11.20
CA THR A 31 -7.36 5.82 -11.43
C THR A 31 -7.13 5.01 -10.17
N ARG A 32 -7.74 3.83 -10.12
CA ARG A 32 -7.47 2.84 -9.06
C ARG A 32 -5.99 2.48 -8.95
N SER A 33 -5.30 2.35 -10.08
CA SER A 33 -3.85 2.11 -10.06
C SER A 33 -3.04 3.29 -9.55
N GLN A 34 -3.45 4.53 -9.79
CA GLN A 34 -2.82 5.71 -9.20
C GLN A 34 -2.90 5.66 -7.66
N LEU A 35 -4.10 5.43 -7.10
CA LEU A 35 -4.27 5.34 -5.65
C LEU A 35 -3.42 4.23 -5.01
N VAL A 36 -3.37 3.06 -5.64
CA VAL A 36 -2.56 1.94 -5.10
C VAL A 36 -1.06 2.20 -5.26
N ARG A 37 -0.62 2.84 -6.35
CA ARG A 37 0.79 3.25 -6.49
C ARG A 37 1.22 4.25 -5.43
N ASP A 38 0.35 5.20 -5.11
CA ASP A 38 0.63 6.19 -4.08
C ASP A 38 0.70 5.52 -2.69
N LEU A 39 -0.17 4.55 -2.41
CA LEU A 39 -0.08 3.72 -1.20
C LEU A 39 1.21 2.89 -1.16
N VAL A 40 1.59 2.25 -2.28
CA VAL A 40 2.85 1.50 -2.41
C VAL A 40 4.03 2.41 -2.05
N GLN A 41 4.10 3.62 -2.62
CA GLN A 41 5.16 4.57 -2.26
C GLN A 41 5.09 4.94 -0.78
N ARG A 42 3.90 5.17 -0.23
CA ARG A 42 3.72 5.55 1.18
C ARG A 42 4.20 4.46 2.13
N LEU A 43 3.95 3.18 1.85
CA LEU A 43 4.46 2.07 2.65
C LEU A 43 5.98 1.96 2.59
N ALA A 44 6.58 2.19 1.42
CA ALA A 44 8.04 2.23 1.28
C ALA A 44 8.67 3.39 2.09
N ASP A 45 8.04 4.57 2.09
CA ASP A 45 8.51 5.71 2.88
C ASP A 45 8.42 5.44 4.38
N LEU A 46 7.33 4.81 4.85
CA LEU A 46 7.18 4.41 6.25
C LEU A 46 8.19 3.34 6.66
N SER A 47 8.53 2.42 5.76
CA SER A 47 9.57 1.41 5.99
C SER A 47 10.94 2.07 6.11
N ALA A 48 11.24 3.03 5.23
CA ALA A 48 12.48 3.81 5.33
C ALA A 48 12.57 4.60 6.63
N GLU A 49 11.46 5.18 7.10
CA GLU A 49 11.39 5.86 8.41
C GLU A 49 11.65 4.90 9.58
N ALA A 50 11.03 3.71 9.58
CA ALA A 50 11.26 2.68 10.58
C ALA A 50 12.73 2.24 10.63
N GLU A 51 13.37 2.12 9.47
CA GLU A 51 14.78 1.74 9.36
C GLU A 51 15.77 2.90 9.54
N SER A 52 15.30 4.14 9.76
CA SER A 52 16.12 5.35 9.77
C SER A 52 16.98 5.50 8.50
N ARG A 53 16.41 5.18 7.34
CA ARG A 53 17.04 5.27 6.02
C ARG A 53 16.41 6.36 5.15
N PRO A 54 17.14 6.88 4.15
CA PRO A 54 16.56 7.81 3.17
C PRO A 54 15.42 7.15 2.40
N THR A 55 14.36 7.92 2.13
CA THR A 55 13.26 7.47 1.26
C THR A 55 13.75 7.24 -0.17
N ARG A 56 13.11 6.31 -0.86
CA ARG A 56 13.43 5.96 -2.25
C ARG A 56 12.16 5.79 -3.04
N ARG A 57 12.18 6.22 -4.29
CA ARG A 57 11.05 6.04 -5.19
C ARG A 57 10.92 4.56 -5.56
N VAL A 58 9.72 3.99 -5.36
CA VAL A 58 9.41 2.63 -5.81
C VAL A 58 9.33 2.64 -7.35
N PRO A 59 10.09 1.78 -8.04
CA PRO A 59 9.98 1.65 -9.49
C PRO A 59 8.58 1.21 -9.90
N HIS A 60 8.02 1.89 -10.90
CA HIS A 60 6.75 1.48 -11.52
C HIS A 60 7.05 0.69 -12.79
N ILE A 61 6.73 -0.61 -12.77
CA ILE A 61 6.92 -1.51 -13.91
C ILE A 61 5.60 -1.68 -14.66
N HIS A 62 4.54 -2.08 -13.95
CA HIS A 62 3.20 -2.29 -14.52
C HIS A 62 2.12 -2.27 -13.42
N ASP A 63 0.86 -2.00 -13.78
CA ASP A 63 -0.25 -1.96 -12.81
C ASP A 63 -0.61 -3.36 -12.25
N LEU A 64 -0.35 -4.43 -13.03
CA LEU A 64 -0.65 -5.81 -12.61
C LEU A 64 0.24 -6.33 -11.47
N VAL A 65 1.39 -5.69 -11.21
CA VAL A 65 2.28 -6.08 -10.11
C VAL A 65 1.96 -5.35 -8.79
N LEU A 66 1.00 -4.41 -8.79
CA LEU A 66 0.72 -3.58 -7.62
C LEU A 66 0.30 -4.39 -6.39
N ARG A 67 -0.46 -5.48 -6.58
CA ARG A 67 -0.81 -6.38 -5.48
C ARG A 67 0.41 -7.03 -4.84
N ASP A 68 1.38 -7.43 -5.66
CA ASP A 68 2.61 -8.05 -5.18
C ASP A 68 3.48 -7.02 -4.46
N GLN A 69 3.63 -5.83 -5.02
CA GLN A 69 4.33 -4.71 -4.39
C GLN A 69 3.73 -4.34 -3.03
N LEU A 70 2.40 -4.30 -2.90
CA LEU A 70 1.73 -4.08 -1.61
C LEU A 70 2.11 -5.14 -0.57
N ARG A 71 2.16 -6.41 -0.97
CA ARG A 71 2.52 -7.51 -0.08
C ARG A 71 3.96 -7.37 0.40
N VAL A 72 4.90 -7.21 -0.53
CA VAL A 72 6.33 -7.05 -0.21
C VAL A 72 6.56 -5.89 0.75
N LEU A 73 6.00 -4.71 0.46
CA LEU A 73 6.23 -3.53 1.29
C LEU A 73 5.52 -3.59 2.66
N ALA A 74 4.41 -4.30 2.77
CA ALA A 74 3.78 -4.54 4.06
C ALA A 74 4.62 -5.50 4.92
N ASP A 75 5.17 -6.55 4.31
CA ASP A 75 6.07 -7.49 4.97
C ASP A 75 7.38 -6.78 5.39
N ASP A 76 7.96 -5.95 4.51
CA ASP A 76 9.15 -5.13 4.80
C ASP A 76 8.90 -4.16 5.97
N LEU A 77 7.77 -3.45 5.97
CA LEU A 77 7.41 -2.53 7.05
C LEU A 77 7.30 -3.26 8.39
N LEU A 78 6.68 -4.45 8.42
CA LEU A 78 6.56 -5.26 9.63
C LEU A 78 7.92 -5.79 10.09
N ALA A 79 8.78 -6.20 9.16
CA ALA A 79 10.13 -6.68 9.43
C ALA A 79 11.04 -5.58 9.99
N ALA A 80 10.79 -4.31 9.64
CA ALA A 80 11.51 -3.15 10.17
C ALA A 80 11.19 -2.81 11.64
N ALA A 81 10.36 -3.61 12.32
CA ALA A 81 9.95 -3.41 13.71
C ALA A 81 9.43 -1.98 13.99
N PRO A 82 8.36 -1.55 13.29
CA PRO A 82 7.90 -0.17 13.30
C PRO A 82 7.33 0.21 14.66
N SER A 83 7.41 1.50 14.99
CA SER A 83 6.76 2.03 16.18
C SER A 83 5.23 1.92 16.07
N ALA A 84 4.54 1.97 17.21
CA ALA A 84 3.07 1.95 17.23
C ALA A 84 2.45 3.11 16.43
N ASP A 85 3.08 4.30 16.45
CA ASP A 85 2.65 5.47 15.67
C ASP A 85 2.75 5.20 14.15
N LEU A 86 3.88 4.61 13.71
CA LEU A 86 4.07 4.22 12.31
C LEU A 86 3.01 3.21 11.85
N LEU A 87 2.67 2.23 12.69
CA LEU A 87 1.61 1.26 12.39
C LEU A 87 0.23 1.92 12.29
N VAL A 88 -0.08 2.90 13.14
CA VAL A 88 -1.35 3.66 13.05
C VAL A 88 -1.41 4.44 11.75
N ARG A 89 -0.32 5.12 11.37
CA ARG A 89 -0.21 5.86 10.10
C ARG A 89 -0.35 4.93 8.88
N ALA A 90 0.31 3.77 8.91
CA ALA A 90 0.23 2.76 7.86
C ALA A 90 -1.20 2.21 7.72
N THR A 91 -1.83 1.85 8.85
CA THR A 91 -3.21 1.33 8.89
C THR A 91 -4.19 2.36 8.33
N THR A 92 -4.05 3.62 8.73
CA THR A 92 -4.90 4.72 8.24
C THR A 92 -4.77 4.88 6.73
N ALA A 93 -3.54 4.90 6.20
CA ALA A 93 -3.30 5.00 4.76
C ALA A 93 -3.93 3.84 3.99
N VAL A 94 -3.77 2.60 4.46
CA VAL A 94 -4.39 1.41 3.83
C VAL A 94 -5.92 1.51 3.86
N ASP A 95 -6.51 1.88 5.00
CA ASP A 95 -7.97 1.97 5.15
C ASP A 95 -8.58 3.11 4.32
N GLU A 96 -7.87 4.22 4.15
CA GLU A 96 -8.26 5.33 3.27
C GLU A 96 -8.21 4.92 1.80
N THR A 97 -7.09 4.34 1.33
CA THR A 97 -6.99 3.82 -0.03
C THR A 97 -8.09 2.79 -0.30
N ARG A 98 -8.28 1.82 0.59
CA ARG A 98 -9.31 0.78 0.43
C ARG A 98 -10.72 1.36 0.30
N ARG A 99 -11.03 2.45 1.01
CA ARG A 99 -12.33 3.15 0.93
C ARG A 99 -12.51 3.95 -0.36
N ALA A 100 -11.42 4.38 -0.99
CA ALA A 100 -11.43 5.18 -2.22
C ALA A 100 -11.42 4.35 -3.53
N LEU A 101 -11.22 3.04 -3.43
CA LEU A 101 -11.16 2.07 -4.54
C LEU A 101 -12.52 1.46 -4.92
#